data_AF-A0A965VAV7-F1
#
_entry.id   AF-A0A965VAV7-F1
#
_cell.length_a   1.000
_cell.length_b   1.000
_cell.length_c   1.000
_cell.angle_alpha   90.00
_cell.angle_beta   90.00
_cell.angle_gamma   90.00
#
_symmetry.space_group_name_H-M   'P 1'
#
loop_
_entity.id
_entity.type
_entity.pdbx_description
1 polymer ?
#
loop_
_entity_poly.entity_id
_entity_poly.type
_entity_poly.pdbx_seq_one_letter_code
_entity_poly.pdbx_strand_id
1 'polypeptide(L)'
;MLSDTIAAIATPLGEGGLAVLRVSGPQALAVADKVFVPVGKSSQKPSAAASHTIHYGRVERDGRFVDEVLVAVLRAPRTFTREDTVEFSCHGGLLPAKLVLDALLAAGARLAAPGEFTQRAFLNGRLDLAQAEAVADLIHARTELALTAAGEQLAGKLSQRINKLRDDLVKTLAHIEAHIDFPDEDLPAESPAISLGAALAVLAAAATALALVSDALSESLLPTAKQLGLSDIFSGVVLLGGVGGMGEVLSAIRFARSGRQELVLAVTVGSTIQMVLLVAPLLVLTGLVMGQPMNLSFSGFEVVAIVLSVIMARELIDDGKVSWMEGVLLLATYLIFIFAFYHLPDQEAADTGSPAGAAAISAP
;
A
#
# COMPACT_ATOMS: atom_id res chain seq x y z
N MET A 1 -9.82 -3.09 8.81
CA MET A 1 -8.97 -3.85 9.75
C MET A 1 -9.14 -5.32 9.44
N LEU A 2 -8.04 -6.07 9.34
CA LEU A 2 -8.09 -7.54 9.25
C LEU A 2 -8.65 -8.06 10.58
N SER A 3 -9.91 -8.48 10.59
CA SER A 3 -10.63 -8.84 11.82
C SER A 3 -10.47 -10.30 12.22
N ASP A 4 -9.70 -11.07 11.45
CA ASP A 4 -9.46 -12.49 11.69
C ASP A 4 -8.19 -12.73 12.51
N THR A 5 -8.13 -13.92 13.12
CA THR A 5 -6.97 -14.38 13.90
C THR A 5 -6.24 -15.44 13.11
N ILE A 6 -4.93 -15.29 12.97
CA ILE A 6 -4.08 -16.17 12.18
C ILE A 6 -3.16 -17.01 13.05
N ALA A 7 -2.85 -18.22 12.59
CA ALA A 7 -1.87 -19.11 13.19
C ALA A 7 -0.94 -19.71 12.14
N ALA A 8 0.34 -19.91 12.49
CA ALA A 8 1.29 -20.67 11.67
C ALA A 8 2.44 -21.23 12.52
N ILE A 9 3.15 -22.22 11.97
CA ILE A 9 4.47 -22.64 12.49
C ILE A 9 5.48 -21.55 12.12
N ALA A 10 6.18 -21.01 13.11
CA ALA A 10 7.14 -19.92 12.99
C ALA A 10 8.61 -20.38 12.90
N THR A 11 8.87 -21.65 13.21
CA THR A 11 10.19 -22.29 13.07
C THR A 11 10.33 -23.01 11.71
N PRO A 12 11.56 -23.25 11.23
CA PRO A 12 11.78 -24.08 10.04
C PRO A 12 11.13 -25.47 10.16
N LEU A 13 10.67 -26.01 9.03
CA LEU A 13 10.17 -27.38 8.97
C LEU A 13 11.34 -28.36 9.10
N GLY A 14 11.21 -29.34 9.99
CA GLY A 14 12.23 -30.35 10.23
C GLY A 14 12.13 -30.92 11.65
N GLU A 15 13.16 -31.66 12.05
CA GLU A 15 13.32 -32.12 13.43
C GLU A 15 14.25 -31.16 14.18
N GLY A 16 13.81 -30.75 15.37
CA GLY A 16 14.59 -29.90 16.27
C GLY A 16 14.18 -30.12 17.72
N GLY A 17 14.88 -29.45 18.65
CA GLY A 17 14.52 -29.51 20.07
C GLY A 17 13.16 -28.88 20.37
N LEU A 18 12.78 -27.84 19.62
CA LEU A 18 11.54 -27.08 19.81
C LEU A 18 10.97 -26.67 18.46
N ALA A 19 9.64 -26.58 18.40
CA ALA A 19 8.92 -25.90 17.33
C ALA A 19 8.08 -24.79 17.96
N VAL A 20 8.00 -23.64 17.29
CA VAL A 20 7.21 -22.50 17.76
C VAL A 20 6.04 -22.30 16.82
N LEU A 21 4.84 -22.23 17.37
CA LEU A 21 3.64 -21.80 16.66
C LEU A 21 3.24 -20.42 17.16
N ARG A 22 2.88 -19.53 16.25
CA ARG A 22 2.47 -18.17 16.57
C ARG A 22 1.02 -17.96 16.17
N VAL A 23 0.25 -17.37 17.07
CA VAL A 23 -1.13 -16.92 16.86
C VAL A 23 -1.18 -15.41 17.02
N SER A 24 -1.79 -14.68 16.08
CA SER A 24 -1.94 -13.22 16.16
C SER A 24 -3.33 -12.78 15.70
N GLY A 25 -3.92 -11.82 16.39
CA GLY A 25 -5.18 -11.19 16.01
C GLY A 25 -6.12 -10.96 17.20
N PRO A 26 -7.33 -10.43 16.94
CA PRO A 26 -8.25 -9.99 17.99
C PRO A 26 -8.77 -11.14 18.87
N GLN A 27 -8.73 -12.39 18.38
CA GLN A 27 -9.15 -13.57 19.13
C GLN A 27 -7.98 -14.45 19.55
N ALA A 28 -6.72 -14.00 19.45
CA ALA A 28 -5.54 -14.83 19.73
C ALA A 28 -5.57 -15.46 21.14
N LEU A 29 -5.92 -14.67 22.16
CA LEU A 29 -6.06 -15.14 23.53
C LEU A 29 -7.21 -16.14 23.69
N ALA A 30 -8.35 -15.89 23.05
CA ALA A 30 -9.54 -16.74 23.12
C ALA A 30 -9.33 -18.08 22.41
N VAL A 31 -8.66 -18.08 21.26
CA VAL A 31 -8.24 -19.30 20.55
C VAL A 31 -7.29 -20.10 21.42
N ALA A 32 -6.28 -19.44 22.00
CA ALA A 32 -5.30 -20.10 22.86
C ALA A 32 -5.94 -20.70 24.12
N ASP A 33 -6.89 -20.02 24.75
CA ASP A 33 -7.63 -20.50 25.92
C ASP A 33 -8.39 -21.81 25.68
N LYS A 34 -8.89 -22.04 24.46
CA LYS A 34 -9.64 -23.25 24.10
C LYS A 34 -8.75 -24.49 24.03
N VAL A 35 -7.50 -24.32 23.59
CA VAL A 35 -6.57 -25.44 23.34
C VAL A 35 -5.59 -25.66 24.49
N PHE A 36 -5.26 -24.62 25.26
CA PHE A 36 -4.24 -24.68 26.29
C PHE A 36 -4.84 -25.00 27.66
N VAL A 37 -4.29 -26.04 28.30
CA VAL A 37 -4.62 -26.41 29.68
C VAL A 37 -3.41 -26.09 30.57
N PRO A 38 -3.49 -25.05 31.43
CA PRO A 38 -2.40 -24.70 32.32
C PRO A 38 -2.14 -25.82 33.34
N VAL A 39 -0.86 -26.11 33.60
CA VAL A 39 -0.43 -27.10 34.59
C VAL A 39 0.32 -26.40 35.71
N GLY A 40 -0.09 -26.68 36.96
CA GLY A 40 0.52 -26.11 38.16
C GLY A 40 -0.09 -24.77 38.58
N LYS A 41 0.23 -24.34 39.80
CA LYS A 41 -0.37 -23.15 40.44
C LYS A 41 0.09 -21.82 39.84
N SER A 42 1.25 -21.80 39.18
CA SER A 42 1.85 -20.61 38.57
C SER A 42 1.44 -20.41 37.11
N SER A 43 0.70 -21.36 36.52
CA SER A 43 0.27 -21.31 35.13
C SER A 43 -1.18 -20.83 35.06
N GLN A 44 -1.44 -19.92 34.12
CA GLN A 44 -2.75 -19.30 33.94
C GLN A 44 -3.24 -19.50 32.51
N LYS A 45 -4.56 -19.38 32.32
CA LYS A 45 -5.14 -19.28 30.98
C LYS A 45 -4.60 -18.01 30.28
N PRO A 46 -4.26 -18.07 28.99
CA PRO A 46 -3.80 -16.92 28.20
C PRO A 46 -4.63 -15.64 28.39
N SER A 47 -5.95 -15.73 28.46
CA SER A 47 -6.83 -14.56 28.66
C SER A 47 -6.71 -13.92 30.04
N ALA A 48 -6.31 -14.67 31.07
CA ALA A 48 -6.13 -14.18 32.44
C ALA A 48 -4.67 -13.80 32.75
N ALA A 49 -3.72 -14.25 31.92
CA ALA A 49 -2.31 -14.00 32.09
C ALA A 49 -1.92 -12.54 31.81
N ALA A 50 -0.93 -12.05 32.55
CA ALA A 50 -0.26 -10.79 32.27
C ALA A 50 0.55 -10.86 30.97
N SER A 51 0.73 -9.72 30.29
CA SER A 51 1.52 -9.64 29.07
C SER A 51 3.00 -9.92 29.33
N HIS A 52 3.69 -10.52 28.36
CA HIS A 52 5.11 -10.91 28.39
C HIS A 52 5.44 -11.91 29.51
N THR A 53 4.55 -12.89 29.70
CA THR A 53 4.74 -13.98 30.66
C THR A 53 4.70 -15.34 29.96
N ILE A 54 5.33 -16.34 30.56
CA ILE A 54 5.40 -17.71 30.05
C ILE A 54 4.62 -18.63 30.99
N HIS A 55 3.80 -19.50 30.42
CA HIS A 55 2.93 -20.43 31.14
C HIS A 55 3.18 -21.85 30.66
N TYR A 56 3.44 -22.75 31.60
CA TYR A 56 3.64 -24.16 31.31
C TYR A 56 2.31 -24.92 31.33
N GLY A 57 2.11 -25.82 30.38
CA GLY A 57 0.88 -26.60 30.33
C GLY A 57 0.86 -27.60 29.19
N ARG A 58 -0.34 -27.96 28.78
CA ARG A 58 -0.59 -28.95 27.73
C ARG A 58 -1.49 -28.36 26.66
N VAL A 59 -1.26 -28.76 25.42
CA VAL A 59 -2.23 -28.58 24.34
C VAL A 59 -3.13 -29.80 24.33
N GLU A 60 -4.44 -29.56 24.31
CA GLU A 60 -5.45 -30.59 24.16
C GLU A 60 -6.35 -30.27 22.96
N ARG A 61 -6.80 -31.33 22.29
CA ARG A 61 -7.78 -31.25 21.21
C ARG A 61 -8.85 -32.31 21.47
N ASP A 62 -10.11 -31.90 21.52
CA ASP A 62 -11.25 -32.79 21.77
C ASP A 62 -11.08 -33.66 23.03
N GLY A 63 -10.50 -33.07 24.09
CA GLY A 63 -10.21 -33.76 25.36
C GLY A 63 -9.05 -34.77 25.29
N ARG A 64 -8.28 -34.80 24.19
CA ARG A 64 -7.09 -35.64 24.04
C ARG A 64 -5.83 -34.80 24.15
N PHE A 65 -4.87 -35.31 24.91
CA PHE A 65 -3.53 -34.77 24.99
C PHE A 65 -2.87 -34.75 23.61
N VAL A 66 -2.31 -33.60 23.23
CA VAL A 66 -1.52 -33.41 22.01
C VAL A 66 -0.04 -33.32 22.34
N ASP A 67 0.33 -32.32 23.14
CA ASP A 67 1.71 -32.10 23.55
C ASP A 67 1.81 -31.29 24.84
N GLU A 68 2.97 -31.36 25.49
CA GLU A 68 3.37 -30.49 26.59
C GLU A 68 4.11 -29.27 26.03
N VAL A 69 3.72 -28.07 26.47
CA VAL A 69 4.14 -26.82 25.85
C VAL A 69 4.46 -25.72 26.86
N LEU A 70 5.27 -24.75 26.42
CA LEU A 70 5.35 -23.43 27.02
C LEU A 70 4.58 -22.43 26.16
N VAL A 71 3.72 -21.63 26.78
CA VAL A 71 2.92 -20.61 26.11
C VAL A 71 3.38 -19.22 26.55
N ALA A 72 3.86 -18.42 25.60
CA ALA A 72 4.16 -17.01 25.82
C ALA A 72 2.94 -16.15 25.46
N VAL A 73 2.49 -15.34 26.41
CA VAL A 73 1.33 -14.45 26.24
C VAL A 73 1.83 -13.03 26.01
N LEU A 74 1.57 -12.47 24.84
CA LEU A 74 2.05 -11.14 24.42
C LEU A 74 0.83 -10.29 24.04
N ARG A 75 0.53 -9.26 24.85
CA ARG A 75 -0.61 -8.38 24.58
C ARG A 75 -0.22 -7.14 23.77
N ALA A 76 -1.13 -6.71 22.90
CA ALA A 76 -1.03 -5.47 22.15
C ALA A 76 -0.76 -4.25 23.06
N PRO A 77 -0.11 -3.18 22.53
CA PRO A 77 0.54 -3.08 21.23
C PRO A 77 1.99 -3.59 21.24
N ARG A 78 2.48 -4.13 22.36
CA ARG A 78 3.90 -4.50 22.54
C ARG A 78 4.21 -5.90 21.97
N THR A 79 3.88 -6.12 20.70
CA THR A 79 4.02 -7.42 20.02
C THR A 79 4.50 -7.21 18.57
N PHE A 80 4.98 -8.28 17.92
CA PHE A 80 5.49 -8.19 16.53
C PHE A 80 4.46 -7.60 15.56
N THR A 81 3.21 -8.01 15.65
CA THR A 81 2.13 -7.50 14.80
C THR A 81 1.44 -6.26 15.36
N ARG A 82 1.74 -5.85 16.60
CA ARG A 82 0.96 -4.91 17.44
C ARG A 82 -0.45 -5.40 17.83
N GLU A 83 -0.78 -6.65 17.53
CA GLU A 83 -2.01 -7.30 17.97
C GLU A 83 -1.73 -8.20 19.19
N ASP A 84 -2.78 -8.68 19.86
CA ASP A 84 -2.61 -9.76 20.82
C ASP A 84 -2.02 -10.98 20.12
N THR A 85 -0.97 -11.54 20.73
CA THR A 85 -0.16 -12.62 20.19
C THR A 85 0.04 -13.69 21.26
N VAL A 86 -0.07 -14.95 20.87
CA VAL A 86 0.28 -16.09 21.72
C VAL A 86 1.25 -16.98 20.95
N GLU A 87 2.35 -17.35 21.60
CA GLU A 87 3.33 -18.28 21.03
C GLU A 87 3.35 -19.58 21.82
N PHE A 88 3.26 -20.71 21.11
CA PHE A 88 3.32 -22.05 21.67
C PHE A 88 4.68 -22.66 21.30
N SER A 89 5.52 -22.90 22.29
CA SER A 89 6.76 -23.67 22.13
C SER A 89 6.48 -25.12 22.52
N CYS A 90 6.40 -25.99 21.52
CA CYS A 90 6.15 -27.43 21.66
C CYS A 90 7.40 -28.24 21.29
N HIS A 91 7.34 -29.57 21.43
CA HIS A 91 8.42 -30.43 20.97
C HIS A 91 8.64 -30.27 19.45
N GLY A 92 9.89 -30.16 19.02
CA GLY A 92 10.26 -29.84 17.64
C GLY A 92 10.11 -30.98 16.62
N GLY A 93 9.22 -31.93 16.87
CA GLY A 93 8.86 -32.95 15.90
C GLY A 93 7.81 -32.43 14.91
N LEU A 94 7.87 -32.88 13.65
CA LEU A 94 6.94 -32.47 12.61
C LEU A 94 5.47 -32.78 12.97
N LEU A 95 5.22 -33.96 13.55
CA LEU A 95 3.87 -34.38 13.95
C LEU A 95 3.32 -33.58 15.14
N PRO A 96 4.03 -33.44 16.29
CA PRO A 96 3.60 -32.56 17.38
C PRO A 96 3.27 -31.13 16.91
N ALA A 97 4.17 -30.50 16.16
CA ALA A 97 3.96 -29.14 15.66
C ALA A 97 2.71 -29.05 14.78
N LYS A 98 2.50 -30.02 13.87
CA LYS A 98 1.30 -30.08 13.05
C LYS A 98 0.02 -30.26 13.89
N LEU A 99 0.03 -31.14 14.88
CA LEU A 99 -1.15 -31.38 15.71
C LEU A 99 -1.52 -30.17 16.58
N VAL A 100 -0.53 -29.42 17.07
CA VAL A 100 -0.77 -28.15 17.76
C VAL A 100 -1.36 -27.12 16.79
N LEU A 101 -0.84 -27.03 15.56
CA LEU A 101 -1.41 -26.14 14.54
C LEU A 101 -2.87 -26.53 14.23
N ASP A 102 -3.15 -27.80 13.99
CA ASP A 102 -4.50 -28.30 13.71
C ASP A 102 -5.46 -27.99 14.87
N ALA A 103 -5.01 -28.08 16.13
CA ALA A 103 -5.81 -27.69 17.29
C ALA A 103 -6.14 -26.19 17.30
N LEU A 104 -5.17 -25.33 16.99
CA LEU A 104 -5.35 -23.88 16.89
C LEU A 104 -6.32 -23.51 15.76
N LEU A 105 -6.21 -24.16 14.60
CA LEU A 105 -7.11 -23.96 13.47
C LEU A 105 -8.54 -24.40 13.82
N ALA A 106 -8.70 -25.57 14.43
CA ALA A 106 -10.00 -26.07 14.90
C ALA A 106 -10.63 -25.15 15.97
N ALA A 107 -9.82 -24.44 16.76
CA ALA A 107 -10.27 -23.50 17.78
C ALA A 107 -10.72 -22.13 17.24
N GLY A 108 -10.51 -21.87 15.94
CA GLY A 108 -11.01 -20.68 15.23
C GLY A 108 -9.94 -19.79 14.61
N ALA A 109 -8.65 -20.15 14.65
CA ALA A 109 -7.64 -19.45 13.86
C ALA A 109 -7.69 -19.88 12.39
N ARG A 110 -7.37 -18.95 11.49
CA ARG A 110 -7.08 -19.25 10.08
C ARG A 110 -5.59 -19.51 9.90
N LEU A 111 -5.20 -20.34 8.94
CA LEU A 111 -3.79 -20.46 8.55
C LEU A 111 -3.29 -19.14 7.96
N ALA A 112 -2.17 -18.64 8.48
CA ALA A 112 -1.56 -17.40 7.97
C ALA A 112 -1.07 -17.57 6.52
N ALA A 113 -1.23 -16.52 5.70
CA ALA A 113 -0.60 -16.43 4.39
C ALA A 113 0.91 -16.13 4.52
N PRO A 114 1.71 -16.41 3.46
CA PRO A 114 3.13 -16.06 3.46
C PRO A 114 3.37 -14.58 3.77
N GLY A 115 4.24 -14.29 4.74
CA GLY A 115 4.57 -12.93 5.15
C GLY A 115 3.48 -12.18 5.93
N GLU A 116 2.32 -12.78 6.19
CA GLU A 116 1.16 -12.08 6.75
C GLU A 116 1.42 -11.44 8.12
N PHE A 117 2.23 -12.07 8.99
CA PHE A 117 2.62 -11.47 10.28
C PHE A 117 3.41 -10.16 10.07
N THR A 118 4.35 -10.13 9.13
CA THR A 118 5.15 -8.94 8.82
C THR A 118 4.29 -7.88 8.12
N GLN A 119 3.37 -8.30 7.24
CA GLN A 119 2.38 -7.42 6.63
C GLN A 119 1.53 -6.72 7.69
N ARG A 120 1.01 -7.45 8.69
CA ARG A 120 0.27 -6.84 9.80
C ARG A 120 1.11 -5.89 10.64
N ALA A 121 2.39 -6.21 10.87
CA ALA A 121 3.31 -5.30 11.55
C ALA A 121 3.49 -3.97 10.79
N PHE A 122 3.59 -4.01 9.47
CA PHE A 122 3.62 -2.83 8.60
C PHE A 122 2.30 -2.06 8.64
N LEU A 123 1.16 -2.72 8.42
CA LEU A 123 -0.16 -2.08 8.41
C LEU A 123 -0.52 -1.43 9.76
N ASN A 124 -0.09 -2.02 10.86
CA ASN A 124 -0.28 -1.46 12.21
C ASN A 124 0.78 -0.40 12.57
N GLY A 125 1.63 0.01 11.62
CA GLY A 125 2.61 1.09 11.75
C GLY A 125 3.78 0.78 12.69
N ARG A 126 4.08 -0.50 12.93
CA ARG A 126 5.27 -0.91 13.71
C ARG A 126 6.53 -0.80 12.87
N LEU A 127 6.41 -1.17 11.60
CA LEU A 127 7.47 -1.14 10.61
C LEU A 127 7.02 -0.26 9.44
N ASP A 128 7.95 0.41 8.78
CA ASP A 128 7.73 0.88 7.41
C ASP A 128 8.03 -0.24 6.39
N LEU A 129 7.84 0.05 5.10
CA LEU A 129 7.99 -0.94 4.04
C LEU A 129 9.43 -1.45 3.91
N ALA A 130 10.42 -0.54 3.99
CA ALA A 130 11.83 -0.91 3.92
C ALA A 130 12.25 -1.79 5.11
N GLN A 131 11.73 -1.51 6.31
CA GLN A 131 11.94 -2.35 7.48
C GLN A 131 11.24 -3.71 7.36
N ALA A 132 10.05 -3.77 6.76
CA ALA A 132 9.33 -5.03 6.51
C ALA A 132 10.10 -5.93 5.54
N GLU A 133 10.65 -5.38 4.45
CA GLU A 133 11.53 -6.10 3.52
C GLU A 133 12.80 -6.61 4.22
N ALA A 134 13.40 -5.78 5.07
CA ALA A 134 14.61 -6.14 5.81
C ALA A 134 14.43 -7.35 6.74
N VAL A 135 13.20 -7.64 7.20
CA VAL A 135 12.90 -8.87 7.94
C VAL A 135 13.16 -10.10 7.07
N ALA A 136 12.72 -10.07 5.81
CA ALA A 136 12.94 -11.17 4.88
C ALA A 136 14.43 -11.30 4.52
N ASP A 137 15.12 -10.19 4.30
CA ASP A 137 16.55 -10.18 3.99
C ASP A 137 17.39 -10.74 5.14
N LEU A 138 17.04 -10.41 6.39
CA LEU A 138 17.70 -10.93 7.57
C LEU A 138 17.56 -12.45 7.67
N ILE A 139 16.37 -12.99 7.43
CA ILE A 139 16.10 -14.43 7.47
C ILE A 139 16.88 -15.18 6.37
N HIS A 140 17.02 -14.60 5.19
CA HIS A 140 17.65 -15.25 4.04
C HIS A 140 19.15 -14.92 3.89
N ALA A 141 19.72 -14.11 4.79
CA ALA A 141 21.12 -13.69 4.70
C ALA A 141 22.08 -14.89 4.72
N ARG A 142 22.96 -14.96 3.71
CA ARG A 142 24.00 -16.01 3.57
C ARG A 142 25.42 -15.51 3.83
N THR A 143 25.59 -14.21 4.05
CA THR A 143 26.88 -13.57 4.33
C THR A 143 26.75 -12.60 5.50
N GLU A 144 27.83 -12.38 6.24
CA GLU A 144 27.87 -11.42 7.36
C GLU A 144 27.57 -9.99 6.88
N LEU A 145 28.04 -9.64 5.67
CA LEU A 145 27.76 -8.35 5.06
C LEU A 145 26.26 -8.15 4.79
N ALA A 146 25.59 -9.16 4.20
CA ALA A 146 24.16 -9.10 3.95
C ALA A 146 23.35 -9.03 5.26
N LEU A 147 23.75 -9.81 6.28
CA LEU A 147 23.14 -9.78 7.59
C LEU A 147 23.28 -8.40 8.25
N THR A 148 24.47 -7.79 8.15
CA THR A 148 24.73 -6.45 8.68
C THR A 148 23.89 -5.40 7.96
N ALA A 149 23.84 -5.44 6.63
CA ALA A 149 23.04 -4.52 5.82
C ALA A 149 21.54 -4.63 6.14
N ALA A 150 21.00 -5.86 6.19
CA ALA A 150 19.61 -6.10 6.58
C ALA A 150 19.32 -5.62 8.00
N GLY A 151 20.26 -5.82 8.94
CA GLY A 151 20.15 -5.32 10.31
C GLY A 151 20.09 -3.79 10.38
N GLU A 152 20.91 -3.09 9.59
CA GLU A 152 20.87 -1.63 9.48
C GLU A 152 19.57 -1.10 8.88
N GLN A 153 19.05 -1.78 7.86
CA GLN A 153 17.78 -1.43 7.24
C GLN A 153 16.60 -1.68 8.20
N LEU A 154 16.60 -2.81 8.91
CA LEU A 154 15.60 -3.12 9.94
C LEU A 154 15.62 -2.10 11.09
N ALA A 155 16.80 -1.60 11.47
CA ALA A 155 16.96 -0.51 12.42
C ALA A 155 16.44 0.86 11.90
N GLY A 156 16.02 0.94 10.64
CA GLY A 156 15.40 2.12 10.04
C GLY A 156 16.40 3.15 9.50
N LYS A 157 17.68 2.81 9.32
CA LYS A 157 18.69 3.76 8.81
C LYS A 157 18.35 4.26 7.40
N LEU A 158 17.87 3.38 6.52
CA LEU A 158 17.43 3.75 5.17
C LEU A 158 16.22 4.69 5.23
N SER A 159 15.23 4.34 6.03
CA SER A 159 14.02 5.14 6.24
C SER A 159 14.32 6.54 6.76
N GLN A 160 15.26 6.68 7.70
CA GLN A 160 15.71 7.98 8.19
C GLN A 160 16.32 8.84 7.07
N ARG A 161 17.15 8.24 6.20
CA ARG A 161 17.73 8.95 5.05
C ARG A 161 16.68 9.37 4.04
N ILE A 162 15.74 8.48 3.70
CA ILE A 162 14.64 8.78 2.77
C ILE A 162 13.75 9.88 3.34
N ASN A 163 13.37 9.80 4.61
CA ASN A 163 12.55 10.82 5.25
C ASN A 163 13.26 12.19 5.28
N LYS A 164 14.57 12.21 5.53
CA LYS A 164 15.35 13.46 5.45
C LYS A 164 15.32 14.06 4.04
N LEU A 165 15.59 13.26 3.02
CA LEU A 165 15.54 13.71 1.63
C LEU A 165 14.14 14.21 1.25
N ARG A 166 13.09 13.48 1.65
CA ARG A 166 11.70 13.91 1.47
C ARG A 166 11.44 15.26 2.13
N ASP A 167 11.88 15.44 3.37
CA ASP A 167 11.64 16.68 4.11
C ASP A 167 12.38 17.86 3.47
N ASP A 168 13.59 17.65 2.93
CA ASP A 168 14.33 18.65 2.19
C ASP A 168 13.64 19.00 0.85
N LEU A 169 13.17 17.99 0.10
CA LEU A 169 12.41 18.18 -1.14
C LEU A 169 11.10 18.93 -0.90
N VAL A 170 10.38 18.59 0.17
CA VAL A 170 9.12 19.26 0.56
C VAL A 170 9.37 20.73 0.89
N LYS A 171 10.48 21.07 1.54
CA LYS A 171 10.85 22.47 1.80
C LYS A 171 11.13 23.20 0.48
N THR A 172 11.96 22.62 -0.40
CA THR A 172 12.26 23.23 -1.70
C THR A 172 11.00 23.44 -2.53
N LEU A 173 10.10 22.44 -2.58
CA LEU A 173 8.82 22.56 -3.26
C LEU A 173 7.99 23.73 -2.69
N ALA A 174 7.88 23.82 -1.37
CA ALA A 174 7.14 24.91 -0.71
C ALA A 174 7.74 26.29 -1.02
N HIS A 175 9.05 26.40 -1.21
CA HIS A 175 9.70 27.65 -1.63
C HIS A 175 9.42 28.01 -3.08
N ILE A 176 9.51 27.05 -4.00
CA ILE A 176 9.21 27.26 -5.42
C ILE A 176 7.76 27.69 -5.57
N GLU A 177 6.85 26.96 -4.92
CA GLU A 177 5.41 27.24 -4.96
C GLU A 177 5.10 28.65 -4.43
N ALA A 178 5.69 29.04 -3.27
CA ALA A 178 5.53 30.39 -2.76
C ALA A 178 6.00 31.49 -3.73
N HIS A 179 7.08 31.27 -4.49
CA HIS A 179 7.54 32.25 -5.50
C HIS A 179 6.68 32.28 -6.76
N ILE A 180 6.04 31.16 -7.13
CA ILE A 180 5.12 31.09 -8.26
C ILE A 180 3.82 31.82 -7.91
N ASP A 181 3.29 31.60 -6.71
CA ASP A 181 1.99 32.15 -6.31
C ASP A 181 2.08 33.62 -5.86
N PHE A 182 3.22 34.08 -5.37
CA PHE A 182 3.45 35.47 -4.95
C PHE A 182 4.68 36.09 -5.64
N PRO A 183 4.64 36.30 -6.97
CA PRO A 183 5.78 36.81 -7.73
C PRO A 183 6.18 38.25 -7.36
N ASP A 184 5.24 39.02 -6.80
CA ASP A 184 5.42 40.43 -6.43
C ASP A 184 5.78 40.63 -4.94
N GLU A 185 5.80 39.57 -4.12
CA GLU A 185 6.26 39.63 -2.73
C GLU A 185 7.77 39.35 -2.67
N ASP A 186 8.54 40.29 -2.12
CA ASP A 186 9.97 40.13 -1.83
C ASP A 186 10.18 39.09 -0.71
N LEU A 187 10.05 37.80 -1.05
CA LEU A 187 10.37 36.70 -0.16
C LEU A 187 11.89 36.71 0.12
N PRO A 188 12.34 36.57 1.38
CA PRO A 188 13.76 36.57 1.71
C PRO A 188 14.48 35.44 0.96
N ALA A 189 15.41 35.82 0.07
CA ALA A 189 16.18 34.91 -0.76
C ALA A 189 17.20 34.13 0.08
N GLU A 190 16.78 33.04 0.71
CA GLU A 190 17.67 32.08 1.37
C GLU A 190 17.88 30.83 0.51
N SER A 191 18.54 30.97 -0.64
CA SER A 191 19.25 29.86 -1.30
C SER A 191 20.16 30.37 -2.43
N PRO A 192 21.37 29.77 -2.62
CA PRO A 192 22.18 30.08 -3.78
C PRO A 192 21.42 29.69 -5.05
N ALA A 193 21.36 30.59 -6.03
CA ALA A 193 20.72 30.33 -7.31
C ALA A 193 21.35 29.08 -7.96
N ILE A 194 20.60 27.99 -8.00
CA ILE A 194 20.98 26.79 -8.73
C ILE A 194 21.13 27.20 -10.20
N SER A 195 22.25 26.89 -10.85
CA SER A 195 22.44 27.22 -12.26
C SER A 195 21.35 26.52 -13.09
N LEU A 196 20.90 27.17 -14.17
CA LEU A 196 19.84 26.60 -15.04
C LEU A 196 20.16 25.17 -15.49
N GLY A 197 21.43 24.88 -15.81
CA GLY A 197 21.88 23.54 -16.17
C GLY A 197 21.76 22.52 -15.03
N ALA A 198 22.08 22.91 -13.78
CA ALA A 198 21.90 22.06 -12.62
C ALA A 198 20.40 21.85 -12.29
N ALA A 199 19.57 22.89 -12.43
CA ALA A 199 18.13 22.78 -12.26
C ALA A 199 17.50 21.82 -13.28
N LEU A 200 17.86 21.97 -14.57
CA LEU A 200 17.42 21.08 -15.63
C LEU A 200 17.91 19.63 -15.42
N ALA A 201 19.15 19.45 -14.96
CA ALA A 201 19.69 18.12 -14.66
C ALA A 201 18.95 17.46 -13.49
N VAL A 202 18.66 18.20 -12.43
CA VAL A 202 17.88 17.70 -11.28
C VAL A 202 16.45 17.37 -11.71
N LEU A 203 15.80 18.24 -12.49
CA LEU A 203 14.46 17.99 -13.02
C LEU A 203 14.42 16.74 -13.92
N ALA A 204 15.40 16.59 -14.82
CA ALA A 204 15.49 15.42 -15.69
C ALA A 204 15.73 14.14 -14.88
N ALA A 205 16.62 14.18 -13.88
CA ALA A 205 16.89 13.05 -13.00
C ALA A 205 15.64 12.67 -12.17
N ALA A 206 14.95 13.66 -11.61
CA ALA A 206 13.73 13.45 -10.83
C ALA A 206 12.59 12.90 -11.72
N ALA A 207 12.40 13.46 -12.92
CA ALA A 207 11.40 12.98 -13.88
C ALA A 207 11.70 11.54 -14.32
N THR A 208 12.97 11.21 -14.57
CA THR A 208 13.38 9.84 -14.92
C THR A 208 13.14 8.87 -13.76
N ALA A 209 13.52 9.26 -12.54
CA ALA A 209 13.26 8.45 -11.35
C ALA A 209 11.76 8.23 -11.12
N LEU A 210 10.95 9.28 -11.29
CA LEU A 210 9.49 9.19 -11.17
C LEU A 210 8.89 8.27 -12.24
N ALA A 211 9.38 8.35 -13.48
CA ALA A 211 8.95 7.46 -14.56
C ALA A 211 9.26 6.00 -14.23
N LEU A 212 10.47 5.69 -13.75
CA LEU A 212 10.87 4.33 -13.34
C LEU A 212 10.01 3.81 -12.18
N VAL A 213 9.70 4.64 -11.19
CA VAL A 213 8.83 4.27 -10.07
C VAL A 213 7.39 4.04 -10.55
N SER A 214 6.89 4.89 -11.45
CA SER A 214 5.55 4.76 -12.02
C SER A 214 5.39 3.48 -12.85
N ASP A 215 6.44 3.10 -13.59
CA ASP A 215 6.46 1.87 -14.39
C ASP A 215 6.46 0.62 -13.49
N ALA A 216 7.38 0.57 -12.51
CA ALA A 216 7.44 -0.51 -11.52
C ALA A 216 6.13 -0.65 -10.72
N LEU A 217 5.51 0.48 -10.37
CA LEU A 217 4.21 0.49 -9.72
C LEU A 217 3.14 -0.14 -10.61
N SER A 218 3.08 0.24 -11.89
CA SER A 218 2.11 -0.28 -12.85
C SER A 218 2.25 -1.80 -13.05
N GLU A 219 3.49 -2.29 -13.14
CA GLU A 219 3.80 -3.72 -13.22
C GLU A 219 3.31 -4.51 -11.99
N SER A 220 3.29 -3.90 -10.81
CA SER A 220 2.82 -4.56 -9.58
C SER A 220 1.31 -4.43 -9.35
N LEU A 221 0.71 -3.27 -9.69
CA LEU A 221 -0.69 -2.96 -9.40
C LEU A 221 -1.65 -3.67 -10.35
N LEU A 222 -1.39 -3.65 -11.66
CA LEU A 222 -2.33 -4.18 -12.67
C LEU A 222 -2.58 -5.69 -12.50
N PRO A 223 -1.55 -6.56 -12.31
CA PRO A 223 -1.78 -7.98 -12.08
C PRO A 223 -2.53 -8.26 -10.76
N THR A 224 -2.22 -7.50 -9.71
CA THR A 224 -2.88 -7.61 -8.41
C THR A 224 -4.35 -7.22 -8.51
N ALA A 225 -4.65 -6.14 -9.25
CA ALA A 225 -6.02 -5.70 -9.48
C ALA A 225 -6.84 -6.75 -10.25
N LYS A 226 -6.25 -7.38 -11.28
CA LYS A 226 -6.88 -8.50 -12.00
C LYS A 226 -7.14 -9.71 -11.09
N GLN A 227 -6.21 -10.05 -10.20
CA GLN A 227 -6.43 -11.13 -9.22
C GLN A 227 -7.57 -10.83 -8.24
N LEU A 228 -7.81 -9.55 -7.93
CA LEU A 228 -8.93 -9.09 -7.12
C LEU A 228 -10.25 -8.97 -7.92
N GLY A 229 -10.24 -9.29 -9.22
CA GLY A 229 -11.41 -9.21 -10.09
C GLY A 229 -11.81 -7.79 -10.49
N LEU A 230 -10.87 -6.84 -10.44
CA LEU A 230 -11.10 -5.44 -10.84
C LEU A 230 -10.98 -5.29 -12.36
N SER A 231 -11.82 -4.45 -12.97
CA SER A 231 -11.78 -4.15 -14.41
C SER A 231 -10.52 -3.35 -14.78
N ASP A 232 -10.10 -3.45 -16.05
CA ASP A 232 -8.94 -2.71 -16.56
C ASP A 232 -9.19 -1.20 -16.52
N ILE A 233 -10.43 -0.78 -16.79
CA ILE A 233 -10.86 0.63 -16.70
C ILE A 233 -10.81 1.12 -15.25
N PHE A 234 -11.34 0.36 -14.29
CA PHE A 234 -11.28 0.75 -12.87
C PHE A 234 -9.83 0.85 -12.38
N SER A 235 -9.01 -0.12 -12.76
CA SER A 235 -7.60 -0.18 -12.38
C SER A 235 -6.81 0.99 -12.96
N GLY A 236 -7.04 1.35 -14.22
CA GLY A 236 -6.40 2.49 -14.86
C GLY A 236 -6.88 3.84 -14.30
N VAL A 237 -8.18 4.07 -14.27
CA VAL A 237 -8.76 5.38 -13.91
C VAL A 237 -8.68 5.65 -12.40
N VAL A 238 -9.06 4.67 -11.57
CA VAL A 238 -9.18 4.85 -10.12
C VAL A 238 -7.88 4.53 -9.39
N LEU A 239 -7.29 3.35 -9.63
CA LEU A 239 -6.09 2.95 -8.91
C LEU A 239 -4.85 3.68 -9.43
N LEU A 240 -4.53 3.55 -10.72
CA LEU A 240 -3.31 4.14 -11.28
C LEU A 240 -3.40 5.67 -11.34
N GLY A 241 -4.53 6.21 -11.82
CA GLY A 241 -4.79 7.65 -11.80
C GLY A 241 -4.75 8.26 -10.39
N GLY A 242 -5.35 7.58 -9.41
CA GLY A 242 -5.32 8.00 -8.01
C GLY A 242 -3.92 8.00 -7.40
N VAL A 243 -3.12 6.96 -7.68
CA VAL A 243 -1.74 6.89 -7.17
C VAL A 243 -0.85 7.93 -7.85
N GLY A 244 -1.01 8.16 -9.16
CA GLY A 244 -0.27 9.19 -9.90
C GLY A 244 -0.50 10.60 -9.36
N GLY A 245 -1.73 10.93 -8.96
CA GLY A 245 -2.08 12.22 -8.36
C GLY A 245 -1.84 12.34 -6.84
N MET A 246 -1.37 11.27 -6.18
CA MET A 246 -1.31 11.24 -4.71
C MET A 246 -0.36 12.29 -4.11
N GLY A 247 0.70 12.66 -4.83
CA GLY A 247 1.62 13.73 -4.42
C GLY A 247 0.91 15.08 -4.32
N GLU A 248 0.07 15.40 -5.29
CA GLU A 248 -0.71 16.65 -5.35
C GLU A 248 -1.77 16.69 -4.26
N VAL A 249 -2.47 15.57 -4.03
CA VAL A 249 -3.45 15.43 -2.95
C VAL A 249 -2.80 15.67 -1.58
N LEU A 250 -1.61 15.10 -1.34
CA LEU A 250 -0.89 15.29 -0.08
C LEU A 250 -0.42 16.74 0.11
N SER A 251 0.07 17.37 -0.96
CA SER A 251 0.46 18.79 -0.95
C SER A 251 -0.74 19.70 -0.69
N ALA A 252 -1.85 19.50 -1.40
CA ALA A 252 -3.10 20.23 -1.22
C ALA A 252 -3.65 20.10 0.21
N ILE A 253 -3.65 18.90 0.80
CA ILE A 253 -4.06 18.70 2.21
C ILE A 253 -3.14 19.48 3.15
N ARG A 254 -1.83 19.52 2.88
CA ARG A 254 -0.86 20.26 3.70
C ARG A 254 -1.07 21.78 3.61
N PHE A 255 -1.34 22.31 2.42
CA PHE A 255 -1.64 23.73 2.23
C PHE A 255 -2.97 24.14 2.85
N ALA A 256 -3.99 23.28 2.73
CA ALA A 256 -5.27 23.47 3.40
C ALA A 256 -5.10 23.56 4.92
N ARG A 257 -4.28 22.67 5.53
CA ARG A 257 -3.97 22.73 6.97
C ARG A 257 -3.19 23.98 7.37
N SER A 258 -2.43 24.56 6.45
CA SER A 258 -1.69 25.81 6.67
C SER A 258 -2.55 27.06 6.41
N GLY A 259 -3.84 26.90 6.07
CA GLY A 259 -4.76 28.01 5.80
C GLY A 259 -4.50 28.72 4.46
N ARG A 260 -3.69 28.16 3.56
CA ARG A 260 -3.30 28.77 2.29
C ARG A 260 -4.21 28.29 1.16
N GLN A 261 -5.43 28.83 1.10
CA GLN A 261 -6.46 28.36 0.15
C GLN A 261 -6.11 28.61 -1.32
N GLU A 262 -5.40 29.71 -1.62
CA GLU A 262 -4.95 30.02 -2.99
C GLU A 262 -4.00 28.95 -3.53
N LEU A 263 -3.03 28.49 -2.73
CA LEU A 263 -2.12 27.39 -3.09
C LEU A 263 -2.85 26.07 -3.35
N VAL A 264 -3.88 25.77 -2.53
CA VAL A 264 -4.71 24.57 -2.73
C VAL A 264 -5.39 24.61 -4.09
N LEU A 265 -5.95 25.76 -4.46
CA LEU A 265 -6.60 25.95 -5.75
C LEU A 265 -5.58 25.89 -6.89
N ALA A 266 -4.42 26.54 -6.74
CA ALA A 266 -3.34 26.56 -7.73
C ALA A 266 -2.81 25.16 -8.04
N VAL A 267 -2.52 24.35 -7.01
CA VAL A 267 -2.05 22.96 -7.19
C VAL A 267 -3.11 22.09 -7.85
N THR A 268 -4.37 22.19 -7.40
CA THR A 268 -5.45 21.29 -7.85
C THR A 268 -5.91 21.63 -9.28
N VAL A 269 -6.15 22.91 -9.54
CA VAL A 269 -6.66 23.38 -10.84
C VAL A 269 -5.53 23.48 -11.86
N GLY A 270 -4.36 23.98 -11.44
CA GLY A 270 -3.21 24.16 -12.31
C GLY A 270 -2.71 22.85 -12.91
N SER A 271 -2.55 21.80 -12.10
CA SER A 271 -2.14 20.48 -12.61
C SER A 271 -3.17 19.90 -13.57
N THR A 272 -4.46 19.97 -13.24
CA THR A 272 -5.54 19.47 -14.10
C THR A 272 -5.55 20.18 -15.47
N ILE A 273 -5.41 21.51 -15.48
CA ILE A 273 -5.34 22.29 -16.71
C ILE A 273 -4.10 21.90 -17.54
N GLN A 274 -2.94 21.76 -16.91
CA GLN A 274 -1.71 21.33 -17.58
C GLN A 274 -1.86 19.94 -18.19
N MET A 275 -2.44 19.00 -17.46
CA MET A 275 -2.68 17.64 -17.95
C MET A 275 -3.60 17.62 -19.17
N VAL A 276 -4.69 18.38 -19.14
CA VAL A 276 -5.70 18.39 -20.22
C VAL A 276 -5.25 19.21 -21.44
N LEU A 277 -4.65 20.39 -21.23
CA LEU A 277 -4.33 21.31 -22.34
C LEU A 277 -2.94 21.07 -22.95
N LEU A 278 -2.01 20.49 -22.20
CA LEU A 278 -0.63 20.29 -22.65
C LEU A 278 -0.28 18.80 -22.76
N VAL A 279 -0.39 18.05 -21.66
CA VAL A 279 0.15 16.68 -21.60
C VAL A 279 -0.64 15.73 -22.49
N ALA A 280 -1.97 15.69 -22.38
CA ALA A 280 -2.79 14.78 -23.19
C ALA A 280 -2.66 15.03 -24.71
N PRO A 281 -2.76 16.28 -25.23
CA PRO A 281 -2.50 16.54 -26.64
C PRO A 281 -1.08 16.19 -27.07
N LEU A 282 -0.09 16.49 -26.24
CA LEU A 282 1.31 16.15 -26.53
C LEU A 282 1.51 14.64 -26.63
N LEU A 283 0.89 13.85 -25.75
CA LEU A 283 0.93 12.38 -25.80
C LEU A 283 0.31 11.82 -27.08
N VAL A 284 -0.84 12.34 -27.51
CA VAL A 284 -1.45 11.94 -28.79
C VAL A 284 -0.48 12.23 -29.95
N LEU A 285 0.14 13.41 -29.97
CA LEU A 285 1.10 13.81 -31.00
C LEU A 285 2.39 12.97 -30.97
N THR A 286 2.93 12.65 -29.80
CA THR A 286 4.12 11.79 -29.69
C THR A 286 3.79 10.35 -30.09
N GLY A 287 2.59 9.86 -29.78
CA GLY A 287 2.10 8.56 -30.24
C GLY A 287 2.08 8.45 -31.77
N LEU A 288 1.64 9.50 -32.46
CA LEU A 288 1.70 9.58 -33.93
C LEU A 288 3.14 9.47 -34.46
N VAL A 289 4.11 10.13 -33.81
CA VAL A 289 5.52 10.09 -34.21
C VAL A 289 6.16 8.73 -33.93
N MET A 290 5.77 8.07 -32.84
CA MET A 290 6.31 6.77 -32.42
C MET A 290 5.60 5.57 -33.08
N GLY A 291 4.55 5.81 -33.87
CA GLY A 291 3.74 4.74 -34.46
C GLY A 291 2.93 3.93 -33.45
N GLN A 292 2.70 4.50 -32.26
CA GLN A 292 1.91 3.90 -31.18
C GLN A 292 0.61 4.67 -31.00
N PRO A 293 -0.57 4.07 -31.23
CA PRO A 293 -1.85 4.76 -31.12
C PRO A 293 -2.16 5.11 -29.65
N MET A 294 -1.88 6.35 -29.24
CA MET A 294 -2.32 6.90 -27.96
C MET A 294 -3.66 7.61 -28.16
N ASN A 295 -4.73 6.83 -28.24
CA ASN A 295 -6.06 7.30 -28.61
C ASN A 295 -6.80 7.84 -27.37
N LEU A 296 -7.43 9.01 -27.48
CA LEU A 296 -8.40 9.51 -26.49
C LEU A 296 -9.80 8.94 -26.80
N SER A 297 -9.91 7.61 -26.83
CA SER A 297 -11.17 6.91 -27.07
C SER A 297 -11.88 6.70 -25.75
N PHE A 298 -12.85 7.56 -25.45
CA PHE A 298 -13.66 7.45 -24.24
C PHE A 298 -14.98 6.75 -24.51
N SER A 299 -15.40 5.87 -23.59
CA SER A 299 -16.76 5.32 -23.62
C SER A 299 -17.80 6.42 -23.37
N GLY A 300 -19.05 6.21 -23.79
CA GLY A 300 -20.12 7.19 -23.54
C GLY A 300 -20.28 7.54 -22.06
N PHE A 301 -20.04 6.56 -21.17
CA PHE A 301 -20.04 6.80 -19.73
C PHE A 301 -18.85 7.67 -19.28
N GLU A 302 -17.64 7.40 -19.76
CA GLU A 302 -16.45 8.21 -19.43
C GLU A 302 -16.61 9.66 -19.88
N VAL A 303 -17.18 9.89 -21.06
CA VAL A 303 -17.48 11.25 -21.53
C VAL A 303 -18.44 11.96 -20.57
N VAL A 304 -19.50 11.28 -20.13
CA VAL A 304 -20.44 11.84 -19.15
C VAL A 304 -19.74 12.12 -17.82
N ALA A 305 -18.89 11.23 -17.34
CA ALA A 305 -18.14 11.41 -16.10
C ALA A 305 -17.18 12.62 -16.18
N ILE A 306 -16.47 12.78 -17.30
CA ILE A 306 -15.58 13.94 -17.55
C ILE A 306 -16.40 15.23 -17.57
N VAL A 307 -17.49 15.28 -18.35
CA VAL A 307 -18.34 16.48 -18.46
C VAL A 307 -18.92 16.87 -17.11
N LEU A 308 -19.46 15.90 -16.35
CA LEU A 308 -20.01 16.15 -15.02
C LEU A 308 -18.91 16.64 -14.05
N SER A 309 -17.71 16.06 -14.11
CA SER A 309 -16.57 16.48 -13.29
C SER A 309 -16.17 17.93 -13.58
N VAL A 310 -16.13 18.33 -14.86
CA VAL A 310 -15.82 19.71 -15.27
C VAL A 310 -16.89 20.69 -14.79
N ILE A 311 -18.18 20.34 -14.95
CA ILE A 311 -19.29 21.19 -14.48
C ILE A 311 -19.21 21.36 -12.96
N MET A 312 -19.03 20.27 -12.23
CA MET A 312 -18.95 20.32 -10.77
C MET A 312 -17.73 21.09 -10.28
N ALA A 313 -16.56 20.89 -10.89
CA ALA A 313 -15.37 21.64 -10.55
C ALA A 313 -15.56 23.14 -10.82
N ARG A 314 -16.13 23.51 -11.97
CA ARG A 314 -16.40 24.91 -12.32
C ARG A 314 -17.33 25.58 -11.31
N GLU A 315 -18.47 24.95 -11.00
CA GLU A 315 -19.46 25.53 -10.09
C GLU A 315 -18.87 25.78 -8.70
N LEU A 316 -18.00 24.88 -8.24
CA LEU A 316 -17.32 25.03 -6.95
C LEU A 316 -16.25 26.15 -6.95
N ILE A 317 -15.64 26.41 -8.10
CA ILE A 317 -14.53 27.37 -8.23
C ILE A 317 -15.07 28.79 -8.48
N ASP A 318 -16.22 28.93 -9.16
CA ASP A 318 -16.78 30.23 -9.57
C ASP A 318 -17.06 31.18 -8.39
N ASP A 319 -17.41 30.65 -7.21
CA ASP A 319 -17.70 31.45 -6.01
C ASP A 319 -16.45 31.85 -5.20
N GLY A 320 -15.27 31.31 -5.55
CA GLY A 320 -13.97 31.64 -4.92
C GLY A 320 -13.87 31.32 -3.42
N LYS A 321 -14.84 30.57 -2.87
CA LYS A 321 -14.92 30.16 -1.46
C LYS A 321 -15.08 28.64 -1.41
N VAL A 322 -14.45 28.01 -0.42
CA VAL A 322 -14.57 26.56 -0.21
C VAL A 322 -15.23 26.30 1.14
N SER A 323 -16.41 25.69 1.12
CA SER A 323 -17.13 25.27 2.33
C SER A 323 -16.89 23.79 2.67
N TRP A 324 -17.04 23.43 3.95
CA TRP A 324 -16.96 22.02 4.36
C TRP A 324 -18.02 21.15 3.64
N MET A 325 -19.19 21.73 3.35
CA MET A 325 -20.28 21.02 2.67
C MET A 325 -19.98 20.75 1.19
N GLU A 326 -19.38 21.72 0.49
CA GLU A 326 -18.84 21.50 -0.86
C GLU A 326 -17.77 20.41 -0.89
N GLY A 327 -16.87 20.40 0.11
CA GLY A 327 -15.87 19.34 0.25
C GLY A 327 -16.48 17.95 0.44
N VAL A 328 -17.53 17.82 1.25
CA VAL A 328 -18.28 16.57 1.42
C VAL A 328 -18.99 16.17 0.12
N LEU A 329 -19.57 17.12 -0.60
CA LEU A 329 -20.26 16.87 -1.87
C LEU A 329 -19.29 16.37 -2.96
N LEU A 330 -18.09 16.95 -3.04
CA LEU A 330 -17.03 16.48 -3.93
C LEU A 330 -16.60 15.05 -3.60
N LEU A 331 -16.36 14.76 -2.32
CA LEU A 331 -15.99 13.42 -1.88
C LEU A 331 -17.10 12.41 -2.20
N ALA A 332 -18.36 12.76 -1.97
CA ALA A 332 -19.50 11.92 -2.32
C ALA A 332 -19.55 11.65 -3.82
N THR A 333 -19.36 12.67 -4.65
CA THR A 333 -19.34 12.54 -6.12
C THR A 333 -18.20 11.64 -6.58
N TYR A 334 -17.00 11.84 -6.03
CA TYR A 334 -15.85 11.00 -6.33
C TYR A 334 -16.11 9.53 -5.96
N LEU A 335 -16.72 9.27 -4.79
CA LEU A 335 -17.12 7.91 -4.39
C LEU A 335 -18.18 7.31 -5.32
N ILE A 336 -19.13 8.12 -5.82
CA ILE A 336 -20.11 7.68 -6.82
C ILE A 336 -19.40 7.25 -8.10
N PHE A 337 -18.40 8.02 -8.59
CA PHE A 337 -17.61 7.62 -9.75
C PHE A 337 -16.82 6.34 -9.50
N ILE A 338 -16.15 6.21 -8.35
CA ILE A 338 -15.46 4.96 -7.99
C ILE A 338 -16.42 3.78 -8.06
N PHE A 339 -17.60 3.90 -7.44
CA PHE A 339 -18.59 2.84 -7.45
C PHE A 339 -19.11 2.52 -8.86
N ALA A 340 -19.30 3.53 -9.69
CA ALA A 340 -19.75 3.37 -11.06
C ALA A 340 -18.69 2.69 -11.93
N PHE A 341 -17.43 3.14 -11.88
CA PHE A 341 -16.31 2.52 -12.60
C PHE A 341 -16.05 1.08 -12.14
N TYR A 342 -16.30 0.76 -10.86
CA TYR A 342 -16.17 -0.61 -10.36
C TYR A 342 -17.18 -1.57 -11.01
N HIS A 343 -18.38 -1.09 -11.34
CA HIS A 343 -19.44 -1.91 -11.95
C HIS A 343 -19.45 -1.87 -13.48
N LEU A 344 -18.60 -1.05 -14.11
CA LEU A 344 -18.49 -1.02 -15.56
C LEU A 344 -17.77 -2.27 -16.06
N PRO A 345 -18.43 -3.12 -16.88
CA PRO A 345 -17.76 -4.23 -17.52
C PRO A 345 -16.71 -3.72 -18.50
N ASP A 346 -15.58 -4.41 -18.59
CA ASP A 346 -14.60 -4.15 -19.64
C ASP A 346 -15.29 -4.28 -21.00
N GLN A 347 -15.30 -3.21 -21.79
CA GLN A 347 -15.74 -3.33 -23.17
C GLN A 347 -14.65 -4.10 -23.92
N GLU A 348 -14.89 -5.39 -24.16
CA GLU A 348 -14.23 -6.08 -25.28
C GLU A 348 -14.43 -5.21 -26.51
N ALA A 349 -13.32 -4.93 -27.21
CA ALA A 349 -13.25 -4.14 -28.42
C ALA A 349 -14.22 -4.69 -29.49
N ALA A 350 -15.47 -4.27 -29.41
CA ALA A 350 -16.47 -4.47 -30.42
C ALA A 350 -16.44 -3.22 -31.31
N ASP A 351 -15.43 -3.14 -32.19
CA ASP A 351 -15.72 -2.65 -33.52
C ASP A 351 -14.91 -3.35 -34.61
N THR A 352 -15.65 -3.61 -35.66
CA THR A 352 -15.39 -4.44 -36.81
C THR A 352 -14.30 -3.88 -37.73
N GLY A 353 -13.34 -4.72 -38.10
CA GLY A 353 -12.42 -4.51 -39.20
C GLY A 353 -12.39 -5.74 -40.11
N SER A 354 -13.52 -6.09 -40.73
CA SER A 354 -13.52 -6.99 -41.88
C SER A 354 -13.08 -6.21 -43.12
N PRO A 355 -12.10 -6.70 -43.87
CA PRO A 355 -12.14 -6.62 -45.32
C PRO A 355 -12.42 -8.04 -45.85
N ALA A 356 -13.70 -8.33 -46.07
CA ALA A 356 -14.08 -9.29 -47.08
C ALA A 356 -13.60 -8.74 -48.44
N GLY A 357 -12.48 -9.27 -48.92
CA GLY A 357 -11.84 -8.83 -50.15
C GLY A 357 -10.59 -9.63 -50.49
N ALA A 358 -10.61 -10.95 -50.26
CA ALA A 358 -9.62 -11.86 -50.83
C ALA A 358 -9.87 -11.98 -52.34
N ALA A 359 -9.46 -10.96 -53.09
CA ALA A 359 -9.30 -11.06 -54.53
C ALA A 359 -7.93 -11.72 -54.79
N ALA A 360 -8.00 -12.95 -55.28
CA ALA A 360 -6.90 -13.71 -55.82
C ALA A 360 -6.14 -12.90 -56.90
N ILE A 361 -4.83 -12.76 -56.74
CA ILE A 361 -3.90 -12.67 -57.87
C ILE A 361 -2.73 -13.59 -57.57
N SER A 362 -2.66 -14.61 -58.42
CA SER A 362 -1.60 -15.61 -58.56
C SER A 362 -0.24 -15.00 -58.88
N ALA A 363 0.81 -15.77 -58.56
CA ALA A 363 2.21 -15.63 -58.95
C ALA A 363 2.41 -15.37 -60.47
N PRO A 364 3.63 -15.02 -60.93
CA PRO A 364 4.83 -15.87 -60.80
C PRO A 364 5.90 -15.38 -59.83
#